data_AF-A0A954UDN8-F1
#
_entry.id   AF-A0A954UDN8-F1
#
_cell.length_a   1.000
_cell.length_b   1.000
_cell.length_c   1.000
_cell.angle_alpha   90.00
_cell.angle_beta   90.00
_cell.angle_gamma   90.00
#
_symmetry.space_group_name_H-M   'P 1'
#
loop_
_entity.id
_entity.type
_entity.pdbx_description
1 polymer ?
#
loop_
_entity_poly.entity_id
_entity_poly.type
_entity_poly.pdbx_seq_one_letter_code
_entity_poly.pdbx_strand_id
1 'polypeptide(L)'
;GRVEDEPDRSIRPDLHIAEDIHIAGGEANALSTGVAVQVAVAEPLLVPRPEYLERHVEIVDQTGRVITAIEFLSPWNKVGLRGRQQYTRKQAEYIDAGVNLVEIDLVRQGEYILAAPLNELPRYKLPAFEPTPYLVCVYRDTEPDRFEVYRAPLEESLPNIPIPLRRGERDVVLQLQPLIDDCYRDGRYHRINYQDDPQPPFDAHDAHWLDNRLREQGRRK
;
A
#
# COMPACT_ATOMS: atom_id res chain seq x y z
N GLY A 1 -7.28 -23.48 -34.75
CA GLY A 1 -8.00 -23.59 -33.47
C GLY A 1 -7.22 -24.48 -32.54
N ARG A 2 -6.71 -23.90 -31.45
CA ARG A 2 -6.85 -24.41 -30.09
C ARG A 2 -6.29 -23.33 -29.17
N VAL A 3 -7.20 -22.72 -28.42
CA VAL A 3 -6.92 -21.87 -27.28
C VAL A 3 -6.43 -22.81 -26.18
N GLU A 4 -5.25 -22.56 -25.64
CA GLU A 4 -4.81 -23.23 -24.41
C GLU A 4 -5.37 -22.44 -23.23
N ASP A 5 -6.15 -23.15 -22.40
CA ASP A 5 -6.77 -22.69 -21.17
C ASP A 5 -5.72 -22.07 -20.23
N GLU A 6 -5.92 -20.80 -19.84
CA GLU A 6 -5.32 -20.28 -18.62
C GLU A 6 -6.00 -20.93 -17.41
N PRO A 7 -5.24 -21.45 -16.42
CA PRO A 7 -5.82 -22.04 -15.23
C PRO A 7 -6.52 -20.96 -14.39
N ASP A 8 -7.82 -21.19 -14.20
CA ASP A 8 -8.75 -20.52 -13.30
C ASP A 8 -8.07 -20.15 -11.96
N ARG A 9 -7.69 -18.87 -11.82
CA ARG A 9 -7.24 -18.32 -10.54
C ARG A 9 -8.46 -18.03 -9.69
N SER A 10 -8.88 -19.04 -8.95
CA SER A 10 -9.72 -18.86 -7.76
C SER A 10 -8.99 -17.97 -6.75
N ILE A 11 -9.20 -16.65 -6.84
CA ILE A 11 -8.80 -15.68 -5.82
C ILE A 11 -9.86 -15.77 -4.72
N ARG A 12 -9.47 -16.32 -3.58
CA ARG A 12 -10.31 -16.31 -2.38
C ARG A 12 -10.10 -15.00 -1.63
N PRO A 13 -11.16 -14.43 -1.02
CA PRO A 13 -11.06 -13.20 -0.23
C PRO A 13 -10.18 -13.41 1.01
N ASP A 14 -9.45 -12.37 1.41
CA ASP A 14 -8.58 -12.37 2.61
C ASP A 14 -9.35 -12.46 3.94
N LEU A 15 -10.70 -12.46 3.91
CA LEU A 15 -11.53 -12.80 5.06
C LEU A 15 -12.73 -13.67 4.64
N HIS A 16 -12.72 -14.91 5.13
CA HIS A 16 -13.82 -15.87 5.07
C HIS A 16 -13.85 -16.64 6.41
N ILE A 17 -14.98 -16.65 7.12
CA ILE A 17 -15.12 -17.34 8.42
C ILE A 17 -15.92 -18.63 8.20
N ALA A 18 -15.29 -19.79 8.43
CA ALA A 18 -15.93 -21.11 8.49
C ALA A 18 -15.18 -22.00 9.51
N GLU A 19 -15.93 -22.82 10.25
CA GLU A 19 -15.46 -23.61 11.40
C GLU A 19 -15.31 -25.11 11.04
N ASP A 20 -14.33 -25.74 11.72
CA ASP A 20 -14.19 -27.16 12.09
C ASP A 20 -13.21 -28.18 11.41
N ILE A 21 -12.32 -28.66 12.31
CA ILE A 21 -11.75 -30.01 12.63
C ILE A 21 -10.58 -30.63 11.84
N HIS A 22 -9.50 -30.87 12.61
CA HIS A 22 -8.26 -31.64 12.44
C HIS A 22 -8.39 -33.08 11.95
N ILE A 23 -7.34 -33.67 11.32
CA ILE A 23 -6.66 -34.96 11.69
C ILE A 23 -5.19 -34.99 11.17
N ALA A 24 -4.31 -35.65 11.94
CA ALA A 24 -2.84 -35.75 11.86
C ALA A 24 -2.27 -37.04 11.20
N GLY A 25 -0.92 -37.09 11.07
CA GLY A 25 -0.09 -38.31 10.98
C GLY A 25 0.69 -38.44 9.66
N GLY A 26 1.95 -38.89 9.56
CA GLY A 26 2.91 -39.50 10.48
C GLY A 26 4.18 -39.91 9.70
N GLU A 27 5.29 -40.09 10.40
CA GLU A 27 6.68 -40.28 9.91
C GLU A 27 7.02 -41.69 9.35
N ALA A 28 8.09 -41.82 8.54
CA ALA A 28 9.39 -42.42 8.95
C ALA A 28 10.21 -43.15 7.84
N ASN A 29 11.52 -42.85 7.84
CA ASN A 29 12.74 -43.67 7.62
C ASN A 29 13.02 -44.49 6.35
N ALA A 30 14.22 -44.31 5.76
CA ALA A 30 15.29 -45.33 5.72
C ALA A 30 16.63 -44.78 5.15
N LEU A 31 17.75 -45.29 5.67
CA LEU A 31 19.15 -44.92 5.41
C LEU A 31 19.74 -45.56 4.13
N SER A 32 20.66 -44.85 3.47
CA SER A 32 21.55 -45.39 2.42
C SER A 32 22.93 -44.74 2.51
N THR A 33 23.95 -45.56 2.76
CA THR A 33 25.38 -45.20 2.82
C THR A 33 26.01 -45.15 1.42
N GLY A 34 26.49 -43.98 1.02
CA GLY A 34 27.37 -43.79 -0.12
C GLY A 34 28.38 -42.68 0.20
N VAL A 35 29.67 -42.95 0.05
CA VAL A 35 30.73 -41.96 0.24
C VAL A 35 30.70 -41.00 -0.96
N ALA A 36 30.03 -39.87 -0.77
CA ALA A 36 29.96 -38.78 -1.73
C ALA A 36 31.08 -37.77 -1.45
N VAL A 37 31.86 -37.42 -2.47
CA VAL A 37 32.75 -36.26 -2.43
C VAL A 37 31.87 -35.03 -2.27
N GLN A 38 31.87 -34.43 -1.08
CA GLN A 38 31.08 -33.24 -0.80
C GLN A 38 31.71 -32.05 -1.52
N VAL A 39 31.12 -31.68 -2.65
CA VAL A 39 31.27 -30.32 -3.19
C VAL A 39 30.57 -29.41 -2.18
N ALA A 40 31.31 -28.49 -1.56
CA ALA A 40 30.73 -27.50 -0.66
C ALA A 40 29.73 -26.64 -1.45
N VAL A 41 28.45 -26.84 -1.19
CA VAL A 41 27.37 -26.00 -1.73
C VAL A 41 27.29 -24.77 -0.84
N ALA A 42 27.35 -23.58 -1.43
CA ALA A 42 27.18 -22.33 -0.68
C ALA A 42 25.82 -22.33 0.02
N GLU A 43 25.81 -22.07 1.33
CA GLU A 43 24.57 -21.95 2.08
C GLU A 43 23.81 -20.71 1.58
N PRO A 44 22.56 -20.86 1.12
CA PRO A 44 21.80 -19.72 0.62
C PRO A 44 21.40 -18.82 1.78
N LEU A 45 21.48 -17.50 1.57
CA LEU A 45 20.80 -16.56 2.44
C LEU A 45 19.29 -16.72 2.24
N LEU A 46 18.63 -17.35 3.21
CA LEU A 46 17.18 -17.48 3.23
C LEU A 46 16.57 -16.13 3.60
N VAL A 47 16.14 -15.38 2.59
CA VAL A 47 15.34 -14.16 2.78
C VAL A 47 13.87 -14.58 2.80
N PRO A 48 13.14 -14.42 3.93
CA PRO A 48 11.73 -14.76 3.98
C PRO A 48 10.96 -13.92 2.96
N ARG A 49 10.14 -14.58 2.14
CA ARG A 49 9.19 -13.91 1.26
C ARG A 49 8.11 -13.29 2.15
N PRO A 50 7.98 -11.96 2.24
CA PRO A 50 6.92 -11.36 3.02
C PRO A 50 5.55 -11.76 2.44
N GLU A 51 4.56 -11.98 3.30
CA GLU A 51 3.17 -12.09 2.88
C GLU A 51 2.73 -10.74 2.27
N TYR A 52 2.16 -10.80 1.07
CA TYR A 52 1.71 -9.63 0.34
C TYR A 52 0.25 -9.38 0.72
N LEU A 53 0.00 -8.46 1.64
CA LEU A 53 -1.34 -7.92 1.86
C LEU A 53 -1.46 -6.60 1.12
N GLU A 54 -1.90 -6.67 -0.14
CA GLU A 54 -2.42 -5.49 -0.84
C GLU A 54 -3.84 -5.24 -0.34
N ARG A 55 -3.97 -4.32 0.64
CA ARG A 55 -5.27 -3.96 1.21
C ARG A 55 -5.92 -2.90 0.33
N HIS A 56 -6.94 -3.33 -0.41
CA HIS A 56 -7.82 -2.46 -1.16
C HIS A 56 -9.24 -2.60 -0.62
N VAL A 57 -10.03 -1.54 -0.73
CA VAL A 57 -11.45 -1.51 -0.37
C VAL A 57 -12.25 -1.11 -1.58
N GLU A 58 -13.23 -1.94 -1.95
CA GLU A 58 -14.17 -1.63 -3.02
C GLU A 58 -15.52 -1.25 -2.44
N ILE A 59 -16.05 -0.12 -2.90
CA ILE A 59 -17.44 0.25 -2.68
C ILE A 59 -18.22 -0.23 -3.90
N VAL A 60 -19.12 -1.18 -3.68
CA VAL A 60 -19.92 -1.80 -4.75
C VAL A 60 -21.38 -1.33 -4.72
N ASP A 61 -22.03 -1.34 -5.87
CA ASP A 61 -23.48 -1.17 -5.94
C ASP A 61 -24.27 -2.44 -5.64
N GLN A 62 -25.60 -2.33 -5.66
CA GLN A 62 -26.50 -3.44 -5.39
C GLN A 62 -26.40 -4.57 -6.43
N THR A 63 -25.80 -4.30 -7.59
CA THR A 63 -25.55 -5.29 -8.65
C THR A 63 -24.17 -5.94 -8.52
N GLY A 64 -23.35 -5.49 -7.57
CA GLY A 64 -21.97 -5.93 -7.39
C GLY A 64 -20.96 -5.20 -8.27
N ARG A 65 -21.36 -4.14 -8.99
CA ARG A 65 -20.43 -3.31 -9.76
C ARG A 65 -19.63 -2.43 -8.82
N VAL A 66 -18.31 -2.41 -8.98
CA VAL A 66 -17.43 -1.47 -8.26
C VAL A 66 -17.71 -0.04 -8.69
N ILE A 67 -17.96 0.83 -7.72
CA ILE A 67 -18.18 2.27 -7.88
C ILE A 67 -16.88 3.02 -7.59
N THR A 68 -16.23 2.65 -6.49
CA THR A 68 -15.02 3.32 -6.00
C THR A 68 -14.05 2.30 -5.44
N ALA A 69 -12.81 2.34 -5.90
CA ALA A 69 -11.70 1.58 -5.35
C ALA A 69 -10.84 2.50 -4.47
N ILE A 70 -10.53 2.06 -3.26
CA ILE A 70 -9.62 2.73 -2.33
C ILE A 70 -8.38 1.84 -2.17
N GLU A 71 -7.23 2.34 -2.60
CA GLU A 71 -5.96 1.62 -2.62
C GLU A 71 -4.98 2.27 -1.63
N PHE A 72 -4.52 1.50 -0.63
CA PHE A 72 -3.36 1.89 0.18
C PHE A 72 -2.10 1.39 -0.51
N LEU A 73 -1.23 2.30 -0.93
CA LEU A 73 -0.01 1.91 -1.62
C LEU A 73 0.91 1.14 -0.68
N SER A 74 1.57 0.14 -1.23
CA SER A 74 2.63 -0.61 -0.57
C SER A 74 4.00 -0.32 -1.20
N PRO A 75 5.11 -0.55 -0.48
CA PRO A 75 6.45 -0.42 -1.06
C PRO A 75 6.64 -1.22 -2.35
N TRP A 76 5.97 -2.36 -2.48
CA TRP A 76 6.08 -3.24 -3.65
C TRP A 76 5.45 -2.66 -4.91
N ASN A 77 4.46 -1.77 -4.78
CA ASN A 77 3.90 -1.07 -5.93
C ASN A 77 4.92 -0.06 -6.50
N LYS A 78 5.83 0.44 -5.65
CA LYS A 78 6.77 1.53 -5.97
C LYS A 78 8.17 1.04 -6.34
N VAL A 79 8.56 -0.14 -5.85
CA VAL A 79 9.92 -0.68 -6.02
C VAL A 79 9.99 -1.70 -7.15
N GLY A 80 10.92 -1.44 -8.08
CA GLY A 80 11.19 -2.32 -9.22
C GLY A 80 10.20 -2.17 -10.38
N LEU A 81 10.67 -2.44 -11.59
CA LEU A 81 9.90 -2.23 -12.83
C LEU A 81 8.58 -3.00 -12.85
N ARG A 82 8.59 -4.26 -12.39
CA ARG A 82 7.41 -5.13 -12.45
C ARG A 82 6.30 -4.66 -11.50
N GLY A 83 6.64 -4.25 -10.27
CA GLY A 83 5.67 -3.73 -9.31
C GLY A 83 4.99 -2.47 -9.84
N ARG A 84 5.81 -1.55 -10.35
CA ARG A 84 5.34 -0.30 -10.96
C ARG A 84 4.41 -0.55 -12.15
N GLN A 85 4.82 -1.41 -13.09
CA GLN A 85 4.00 -1.74 -14.26
C GLN A 85 2.66 -2.41 -13.91
N GLN A 86 2.65 -3.31 -12.92
CA GLN A 86 1.42 -3.95 -12.47
C GLN A 86 0.46 -2.94 -11.85
N TYR A 87 0.98 -2.05 -10.98
CA TYR A 87 0.14 -1.05 -10.35
C TYR A 87 -0.39 -0.02 -11.36
N THR A 88 0.44 0.45 -12.30
CA THR A 88 -0.02 1.34 -13.37
C THR A 88 -1.07 0.71 -14.27
N ARG A 89 -0.98 -0.60 -14.51
CA ARG A 89 -2.03 -1.32 -15.24
C ARG A 89 -3.33 -1.35 -14.43
N LYS A 90 -3.27 -1.66 -13.13
CA LYS A 90 -4.45 -1.65 -12.24
C LYS A 90 -5.13 -0.28 -12.19
N GLN A 91 -4.35 0.80 -12.14
CA GLN A 91 -4.89 2.16 -12.23
C GLN A 91 -5.69 2.39 -13.52
N ALA A 92 -5.11 2.02 -14.66
CA ALA A 92 -5.78 2.14 -15.95
C ALA A 92 -7.05 1.28 -16.02
N GLU A 93 -7.03 0.05 -15.48
CA GLU A 93 -8.19 -0.84 -15.44
C GLU A 93 -9.38 -0.22 -14.68
N TYR A 94 -9.14 0.41 -13.52
CA TYR A 94 -10.20 1.12 -12.80
C TYR A 94 -10.72 2.35 -13.56
N ILE A 95 -9.81 3.18 -14.06
CA ILE A 95 -10.16 4.41 -14.79
C ILE A 95 -10.97 4.07 -16.04
N ASP A 96 -10.50 3.12 -16.85
CA ASP A 96 -11.17 2.68 -18.08
C ASP A 96 -12.53 2.00 -17.82
N ALA A 97 -12.69 1.39 -16.64
CA ALA A 97 -13.97 0.80 -16.20
C ALA A 97 -14.97 1.83 -15.64
N GLY A 98 -14.60 3.11 -15.58
CA GLY A 98 -15.41 4.17 -14.99
C GLY A 98 -15.60 3.98 -13.48
N VAL A 99 -14.55 3.49 -12.81
CA VAL A 99 -14.48 3.35 -11.35
C VAL A 99 -13.75 4.57 -10.79
N ASN A 100 -14.31 5.21 -9.75
CA ASN A 100 -13.57 6.23 -9.04
C ASN A 100 -12.37 5.59 -8.33
N LEU A 101 -11.20 6.23 -8.34
CA LEU A 101 -9.99 5.68 -7.75
C LEU A 101 -9.45 6.63 -6.68
N VAL A 102 -9.32 6.14 -5.45
CA VAL A 102 -8.73 6.85 -4.32
C VAL A 102 -7.45 6.13 -3.93
N GLU A 103 -6.32 6.80 -4.05
CA GLU A 103 -5.00 6.24 -3.77
C GLU A 103 -4.37 6.95 -2.57
N ILE A 104 -4.01 6.18 -1.55
CA ILE A 104 -3.44 6.70 -0.30
C ILE A 104 -1.99 6.22 -0.21
N ASP A 105 -1.03 7.13 -0.46
CA ASP A 105 0.40 6.84 -0.41
C ASP A 105 1.02 7.38 0.88
N LEU A 106 1.08 6.50 1.88
CA LEU A 106 1.80 6.73 3.14
C LEU A 106 3.19 6.06 3.14
N VAL A 107 3.72 5.70 1.96
CA VAL A 107 4.97 4.95 1.81
C VAL A 107 6.06 5.82 1.23
N ARG A 108 7.16 6.00 1.97
CA ARG A 108 8.29 6.85 1.54
C ARG A 108 9.28 6.14 0.62
N GLN A 109 9.21 4.81 0.53
CA GLN A 109 10.12 4.03 -0.30
C GLN A 109 9.70 4.10 -1.78
N GLY A 110 10.66 4.40 -2.65
CA GLY A 110 10.43 4.55 -4.09
C GLY A 110 9.76 5.88 -4.46
N GLU A 111 9.72 6.17 -5.76
CA GLU A 111 9.05 7.38 -6.27
C GLU A 111 7.53 7.21 -6.24
N TYR A 112 6.82 8.34 -6.17
CA TYR A 112 5.36 8.35 -6.33
C TYR A 112 4.94 7.68 -7.65
N ILE A 113 3.86 6.90 -7.57
CA ILE A 113 3.27 6.20 -8.70
C ILE A 113 1.75 6.41 -8.74
N LEU A 114 1.27 7.55 -8.26
CA LEU A 114 -0.15 7.91 -8.33
C LEU A 114 -0.60 8.04 -9.79
N ALA A 115 -1.89 7.85 -10.05
CA ALA A 115 -2.49 7.99 -11.37
C ALA A 115 -2.39 9.44 -11.88
N ALA A 116 -2.39 10.40 -10.96
CA ALA A 116 -2.14 11.79 -11.29
C ALA A 116 -0.71 11.96 -11.85
N PRO A 117 -0.52 12.61 -13.02
CA PRO A 117 0.78 12.82 -13.61
C PRO A 117 1.54 13.94 -12.87
N LEU A 118 2.11 13.61 -11.70
CA LEU A 118 2.76 14.57 -10.80
C LEU A 118 3.92 15.32 -11.48
N ASN A 119 4.57 14.70 -12.46
CA ASN A 119 5.64 15.29 -13.28
C ASN A 119 5.14 16.35 -14.27
N GLU A 120 3.85 16.32 -14.63
CA GLU A 120 3.20 17.28 -15.54
C GLU A 120 2.55 18.45 -14.79
N LEU A 121 2.49 18.37 -13.45
CA LEU A 121 2.00 19.48 -12.64
C LEU A 121 2.89 20.71 -12.86
N PRO A 122 2.33 21.86 -13.29
CA PRO A 122 3.16 23.02 -13.60
C PRO A 122 3.92 23.49 -12.36
N ARG A 123 5.25 23.61 -12.45
CA ARG A 123 6.11 24.07 -11.34
C ARG A 123 5.67 25.41 -10.72
N TYR A 124 5.00 26.27 -11.49
CA TYR A 124 4.43 27.56 -11.03
C TYR A 124 3.05 27.44 -10.35
N LYS A 125 2.38 26.28 -10.42
CA LYS A 125 1.26 25.90 -9.53
C LYS A 125 1.76 25.17 -8.27
N LEU A 126 3.04 24.83 -8.22
CA LEU A 126 3.73 24.21 -7.08
C LEU A 126 4.67 25.14 -6.26
N PRO A 127 4.75 26.48 -6.40
CA PRO A 127 5.70 27.29 -5.63
C PRO A 127 5.36 27.35 -4.14
N ALA A 128 4.15 26.89 -3.75
CA ALA A 128 3.70 26.66 -2.38
C ALA A 128 3.50 25.18 -2.04
N PHE A 129 3.80 24.26 -2.97
CA PHE A 129 3.77 22.83 -2.71
C PHE A 129 5.15 22.46 -2.19
N GLU A 130 5.40 22.78 -0.93
CA GLU A 130 6.56 22.22 -0.23
C GLU A 130 6.50 20.69 -0.40
N PRO A 131 7.64 20.04 -0.68
CA PRO A 131 7.70 18.58 -0.72
C PRO A 131 7.02 18.01 0.53
N THR A 132 6.22 16.98 0.33
CA THR A 132 5.59 16.25 1.43
C THR A 132 5.90 14.77 1.26
N PRO A 133 6.15 14.04 2.35
CA PRO A 133 6.46 12.61 2.29
C PRO A 133 5.27 11.74 1.89
N TYR A 134 4.03 12.28 1.97
CA TYR A 134 2.80 11.52 1.76
C TYR A 134 1.80 12.29 0.91
N LEU A 135 1.07 11.55 0.07
CA LEU A 135 0.08 12.11 -0.86
C LEU A 135 -1.15 11.21 -0.93
N VAL A 136 -2.30 11.84 -1.19
CA VAL A 136 -3.52 11.13 -1.57
C VAL A 136 -3.98 11.66 -2.92
N CYS A 137 -4.33 10.76 -3.83
CA CYS A 137 -4.89 11.06 -5.15
C CYS A 137 -6.34 10.60 -5.22
N VAL A 138 -7.23 11.43 -5.75
CA VAL A 138 -8.61 11.07 -6.06
C VAL A 138 -8.88 11.33 -7.54
N TYR A 139 -9.26 10.27 -8.24
CA TYR A 139 -9.83 10.29 -9.57
C TYR A 139 -11.34 10.09 -9.48
N ARG A 140 -12.10 10.92 -10.21
CA ARG A 140 -13.56 10.83 -10.30
C ARG A 140 -13.95 10.49 -11.73
N ASP A 141 -14.73 9.42 -11.91
CA ASP A 141 -15.29 9.07 -13.22
C ASP A 141 -16.17 10.21 -13.79
N THR A 142 -16.82 10.98 -12.92
CA THR A 142 -17.63 12.12 -13.34
C THR A 142 -16.83 13.32 -13.85
N GLU A 143 -15.53 13.36 -13.58
CA GLU A 143 -14.62 14.45 -13.95
C GLU A 143 -13.31 13.88 -14.53
N PRO A 144 -13.36 13.16 -15.66
CA PRO A 144 -12.26 12.30 -16.11
C PRO A 144 -10.99 13.07 -16.53
N ASP A 145 -11.10 14.37 -16.79
CA ASP A 145 -9.97 15.23 -17.20
C ASP A 145 -9.19 15.84 -16.02
N ARG A 146 -9.47 15.42 -14.77
CA ARG A 146 -8.78 15.95 -13.59
C ARG A 146 -8.52 14.91 -12.51
N PHE A 147 -7.50 15.22 -11.72
CA PHE A 147 -7.20 14.54 -10.46
C PHE A 147 -7.20 15.56 -9.32
N GLU A 148 -7.66 15.13 -8.15
CA GLU A 148 -7.51 15.85 -6.90
C GLU A 148 -6.31 15.26 -6.15
N VAL A 149 -5.36 16.11 -5.75
CA VAL A 149 -4.17 15.68 -5.00
C VAL A 149 -4.14 16.41 -3.67
N TYR A 150 -4.17 15.64 -2.59
CA TYR A 150 -4.11 16.12 -1.22
C TYR A 150 -2.72 15.88 -0.63
N ARG A 151 -2.16 16.91 -0.01
CA ARG A 151 -0.92 16.80 0.76
C ARG A 151 -1.20 16.21 2.13
N ALA A 152 -0.26 15.41 2.62
CA ALA A 152 -0.23 14.95 4.01
C ALA A 152 1.17 15.19 4.58
N PRO A 153 1.55 16.45 4.90
CA PRO A 153 2.85 16.75 5.48
C PRO A 153 3.01 16.08 6.84
N LEU A 154 4.23 15.71 7.19
CA LEU A 154 4.52 14.98 8.42
C LEU A 154 4.09 15.75 9.69
N GLU A 155 4.11 17.08 9.62
CA GLU A 155 3.88 17.96 10.78
C GLU A 155 2.40 18.16 11.13
N GLU A 156 1.51 17.83 10.20
CA GLU A 156 0.08 18.05 10.32
C GLU A 156 -0.66 16.72 10.50
N SER A 157 -1.90 16.79 10.96
CA SER A 157 -2.78 15.62 10.96
C SER A 157 -3.09 15.19 9.52
N LEU A 158 -3.23 13.88 9.31
CA LEU A 158 -3.62 13.35 8.00
C LEU A 158 -4.97 13.94 7.57
N PRO A 159 -5.10 14.31 6.27
CA PRO A 159 -6.29 14.98 5.76
C PRO A 159 -7.51 14.06 5.79
N ASN A 160 -8.69 14.68 5.91
CA ASN A 160 -9.95 14.02 5.64
C ASN A 160 -10.16 13.97 4.12
N ILE A 161 -10.41 12.78 3.59
CA ILE A 161 -10.48 12.56 2.14
C ILE A 161 -11.93 12.37 1.71
N PRO A 162 -12.43 13.13 0.73
CA PRO A 162 -13.73 12.84 0.14
C PRO A 162 -13.65 11.57 -0.71
N ILE A 163 -14.51 10.61 -0.41
CA ILE A 163 -14.65 9.36 -1.15
C ILE A 163 -15.82 9.52 -2.11
N PRO A 164 -15.56 9.69 -3.42
CA PRO A 164 -16.61 9.77 -4.42
C PRO A 164 -17.45 8.49 -4.43
N LEU A 165 -18.73 8.64 -4.72
CA LEU A 165 -19.67 7.53 -4.91
C LEU A 165 -20.27 7.60 -6.31
N ARG A 166 -21.54 7.20 -6.49
CA ARG A 166 -22.18 7.31 -7.80
C ARG A 166 -22.44 8.76 -8.15
N ARG A 167 -22.58 9.03 -9.45
CA ARG A 167 -22.98 10.34 -9.96
C ARG A 167 -24.22 10.87 -9.24
N GLY A 168 -24.10 12.06 -8.67
CA GLY A 168 -25.19 12.74 -7.95
C GLY A 168 -25.32 12.37 -6.47
N GLU A 169 -24.57 11.38 -5.99
CA GLU A 169 -24.43 11.10 -4.56
C GLU A 169 -23.38 12.05 -3.95
N ARG A 170 -23.58 12.41 -2.69
CA ARG A 170 -22.59 13.19 -1.94
C ARG A 170 -21.47 12.26 -1.49
N ASP A 171 -20.24 12.76 -1.55
CA ASP A 171 -19.07 12.06 -1.05
C ASP A 171 -19.23 11.70 0.44
N VAL A 172 -18.69 10.53 0.79
CA VAL A 172 -18.47 10.16 2.19
C VAL A 172 -17.09 10.62 2.59
N VAL A 173 -16.94 11.14 3.81
CA VAL A 173 -15.64 11.62 4.29
C VAL A 173 -14.91 10.48 5.00
N LEU A 174 -13.74 10.10 4.47
CA LEU A 174 -12.81 9.19 5.13
C LEU A 174 -11.87 9.98 6.05
N GLN A 175 -11.94 9.74 7.34
CA GLN A 175 -11.06 10.36 8.33
C GLN A 175 -9.79 9.52 8.49
N LEU A 176 -8.70 9.92 7.82
CA LEU A 176 -7.47 9.11 7.82
C LEU A 176 -6.77 9.10 9.17
N GLN A 177 -6.68 10.24 9.87
CA GLN A 177 -5.93 10.32 11.13
C GLN A 177 -6.44 9.32 12.18
N PRO A 178 -7.74 9.28 12.54
CA PRO A 178 -8.24 8.32 13.53
C PRO A 178 -8.01 6.86 13.13
N LEU A 179 -8.13 6.53 11.83
CA LEU A 179 -7.89 5.16 11.33
C LEU A 179 -6.45 4.72 11.53
N ILE A 180 -5.49 5.60 11.27
CA ILE A 180 -4.07 5.32 11.49
C ILE A 180 -3.74 5.28 12.99
N ASP A 181 -4.34 6.15 13.80
CA ASP A 181 -4.17 6.13 15.26
C ASP A 181 -4.68 4.81 15.87
N ASP A 182 -5.82 4.30 15.39
CA ASP A 182 -6.38 3.02 15.79
C ASP A 182 -5.45 1.85 15.40
N CYS A 183 -4.99 1.83 14.14
CA CYS A 183 -3.99 0.86 13.69
C CYS A 183 -2.72 0.91 14.55
N TYR A 184 -2.27 2.12 14.93
CA TYR A 184 -1.08 2.32 15.75
C TYR A 184 -1.23 1.75 17.15
N ARG A 185 -2.38 2.00 17.78
CA ARG A 185 -2.71 1.49 19.11
C ARG A 185 -2.83 -0.03 19.09
N ASP A 186 -3.60 -0.56 18.15
CA ASP A 186 -3.93 -2.00 18.07
C ASP A 186 -2.70 -2.84 17.68
N GLY A 187 -1.88 -2.32 16.77
CA GLY A 187 -0.58 -2.89 16.39
C GLY A 187 0.50 -2.76 17.48
N ARG A 188 0.22 -2.08 18.59
CA ARG A 188 1.16 -1.79 19.69
C ARG A 188 2.46 -1.12 19.22
N TYR A 189 2.37 -0.25 18.22
CA TYR A 189 3.53 0.43 17.64
C TYR A 189 4.17 1.45 18.59
N HIS A 190 3.56 1.74 19.74
CA HIS A 190 4.20 2.43 20.87
C HIS A 190 5.48 1.75 21.39
N ARG A 191 5.77 0.51 20.97
CA ARG A 191 6.97 -0.28 21.29
C ARG A 191 8.11 -0.12 20.28
N ILE A 192 7.90 0.61 19.18
CA ILE A 192 8.96 0.88 18.20
C ILE A 192 10.13 1.58 18.90
N ASN A 193 11.36 1.21 18.53
CA ASN A 193 12.55 1.90 18.99
C ASN A 193 12.71 3.24 18.26
N TYR A 194 12.33 4.33 18.91
CA TYR A 194 12.45 5.69 18.37
C TYR A 194 13.85 6.30 18.50
N GLN A 195 14.84 5.55 19.01
CA GLN A 195 16.24 6.00 19.02
C GLN A 195 16.87 5.93 17.63
N ASP A 196 16.45 4.96 16.81
CA ASP A 196 16.97 4.79 15.46
C ASP A 196 16.30 5.76 14.50
N ASP A 197 17.03 6.22 13.49
CA ASP A 197 16.47 7.05 12.43
C ASP A 197 15.60 6.22 11.49
N PRO A 198 14.43 6.75 11.07
CA PRO A 198 13.54 6.04 10.17
C PRO A 198 14.24 5.77 8.84
N GLN A 199 13.95 4.61 8.25
CA GLN A 199 14.44 4.22 6.93
C GLN A 199 13.25 4.10 5.96
N PRO A 200 13.32 4.71 4.75
CA PRO A 200 14.37 5.62 4.28
C PRO A 200 14.47 6.90 5.15
N PRO A 201 15.56 7.68 5.09
CA PRO A 201 15.65 8.94 5.84
C PRO A 201 14.62 9.97 5.35
N PHE A 202 14.21 10.88 6.23
CA PHE A 202 13.47 12.09 5.83
C PHE A 202 14.44 13.14 5.26
N ASP A 203 13.90 14.17 4.61
CA ASP A 203 14.69 15.35 4.30
C ASP A 203 15.10 16.12 5.57
N ALA A 204 15.94 17.14 5.41
CA ALA A 204 16.48 17.87 6.55
C ALA A 204 15.41 18.58 7.40
N HIS A 205 14.33 19.04 6.77
CA HIS A 205 13.25 19.77 7.46
C HIS A 205 12.44 18.79 8.32
N ASP A 206 11.91 17.75 7.69
CA ASP A 206 11.09 16.72 8.35
C ASP A 206 11.90 15.95 9.41
N ALA A 207 13.18 15.67 9.15
CA ALA A 207 14.06 15.02 10.13
C ALA A 207 14.27 15.90 11.37
N HIS A 208 14.45 17.21 11.20
CA HIS A 208 14.61 18.14 12.33
C HIS A 208 13.32 18.24 13.14
N TRP A 209 12.17 18.38 12.49
CA TRP A 209 10.87 18.38 13.15
C TRP A 209 10.64 17.08 13.94
N LEU A 210 10.90 15.92 13.31
CA LEU A 210 10.73 14.62 13.92
C LEU A 210 11.61 14.46 15.18
N ASP A 211 12.88 14.84 15.10
CA ASP A 211 13.81 14.74 16.23
C ASP A 211 13.34 15.59 17.42
N ASN A 212 12.92 16.84 17.16
CA ASN A 212 12.37 17.73 18.19
C ASN A 212 11.12 17.11 18.83
N ARG A 213 10.17 16.61 18.03
CA ARG A 213 8.95 15.96 18.53
C ARG A 213 9.25 14.73 19.37
N LEU A 214 10.16 13.86 18.93
CA LEU A 214 10.53 12.66 19.69
C LEU A 214 11.22 12.99 21.01
N ARG A 215 12.05 14.04 21.05
CA ARG A 215 12.67 14.56 22.29
C ARG A 215 11.63 15.14 23.24
N GLU A 216 10.71 15.97 22.75
CA GLU A 216 9.59 16.53 23.53
C GLU A 216 8.74 15.43 24.19
N GLN A 217 8.53 14.32 23.49
CA GLN A 217 7.77 13.16 23.97
C GLN A 217 8.62 12.17 24.81
N GLY A 218 9.91 12.46 25.06
CA GLY A 218 10.81 11.58 25.80
C GLY A 218 11.11 10.24 25.11
N ARG A 219 10.86 10.14 23.80
CA ARG A 219 11.03 8.94 22.97
C ARG A 219 12.44 8.83 22.38
N ARG A 220 13.17 9.94 22.32
CA ARG A 220 14.54 10.04 21.82
C ARG A 220 15.40 10.86 22.79
N LYS A 221 16.64 10.41 23.05
CA LYS A 221 17.56 11.04 23.99
C LYS A 221 18.47 12.05 23.33
#